data_AF-A0A3M4AWR1-F1
#
_entry.id   AF-A0A3M4AWR1-F1
#
_cell.length_a   1.000
_cell.length_b   1.000
_cell.length_c   1.000
_cell.angle_alpha   90.00
_cell.angle_beta   90.00
_cell.angle_gamma   90.00
#
_symmetry.space_group_name_H-M   'P 1'
#
loop_
_entity.id
_entity.type
_entity.pdbx_description
1 polymer ?
#
loop_
_entity_poly.entity_id
_entity_poly.type
_entity_poly.pdbx_seq_one_letter_code
_entity_poly.pdbx_strand_id
1 'polypeptide(L)'
;MQGAKQQIADWQDIAQAHRSRQPAIEGLQQFQDSAKGLSASAILISAPKGIGAVTPASLLLKSGDALYVQSNDEINLAAAQRMSLHASQAISLLAQQEGMRLVSGKGPLEIESHDDVLNLIAQQDITLQSVQGHLQLTAKNGITLACGGGYIRITPAGTIDIHSPGKLNLKGLHVWETTTSQSFPMPELPQSACKGCLKIAQAQAAGAVMRTAD
;
A
#
# COMPACT_ATOMS: atom_id res chain seq x y z
N MET A 1 -23.99 -22.25 -0.69
CA MET A 1 -22.54 -22.41 -0.88
C MET A 1 -22.08 -22.12 -2.30
N GLN A 2 -22.76 -22.60 -3.35
CA GLN A 2 -22.36 -22.32 -4.75
C GLN A 2 -22.16 -20.83 -5.08
N GLY A 3 -23.01 -19.94 -4.57
CA GLY A 3 -22.86 -18.49 -4.77
C GLY A 3 -21.51 -17.91 -4.29
N ALA A 4 -20.97 -18.43 -3.18
CA ALA A 4 -19.70 -17.92 -2.62
C ALA A 4 -18.48 -18.27 -3.49
N LYS A 5 -18.52 -19.40 -4.21
CA LYS A 5 -17.47 -19.73 -5.18
C LYS A 5 -17.55 -18.79 -6.37
N GLN A 6 -18.75 -18.63 -6.94
CA GLN A 6 -18.96 -17.78 -8.11
C GLN A 6 -18.52 -16.34 -7.82
N GLN A 7 -18.88 -15.81 -6.66
CA GLN A 7 -18.49 -14.46 -6.27
C GLN A 7 -16.96 -14.27 -6.24
N ILE A 8 -16.19 -15.23 -5.72
CA ILE A 8 -14.72 -15.15 -5.76
C ILE A 8 -14.18 -15.27 -7.18
N ALA A 9 -14.76 -16.13 -8.02
CA ALA A 9 -14.38 -16.27 -9.42
C ALA A 9 -14.57 -14.95 -10.18
N ASP A 10 -15.73 -14.30 -10.00
CA ASP A 10 -16.01 -12.99 -10.60
C ASP A 10 -14.97 -11.94 -10.15
N TRP A 11 -14.59 -11.97 -8.87
CA TRP A 11 -13.54 -11.10 -8.34
C TRP A 11 -12.13 -11.42 -8.85
N GLN A 12 -11.83 -12.65 -9.28
CA GLN A 12 -10.56 -12.95 -9.95
C GLN A 12 -10.47 -12.20 -11.28
N ASP A 13 -11.53 -12.26 -12.08
CA ASP A 13 -11.61 -11.56 -13.37
C ASP A 13 -11.56 -10.04 -13.21
N ILE A 14 -12.36 -9.50 -12.27
CA ILE A 14 -12.38 -8.06 -11.98
C ILE A 14 -11.00 -7.60 -11.47
N ALA A 15 -10.39 -8.33 -10.52
CA ALA A 15 -9.07 -7.98 -10.02
C ALA A 15 -8.01 -8.00 -11.12
N GLN A 16 -8.04 -9.01 -12.01
CA GLN A 16 -7.14 -9.09 -13.15
C GLN A 16 -7.30 -7.89 -14.09
N ALA A 17 -8.54 -7.51 -14.43
CA ALA A 17 -8.83 -6.38 -15.31
C ALA A 17 -8.30 -5.04 -14.75
N HIS A 18 -8.29 -4.88 -13.43
CA HIS A 18 -7.78 -3.70 -12.75
C HIS A 18 -6.33 -3.81 -12.26
N ARG A 19 -5.57 -4.84 -12.68
CA ARG A 19 -4.19 -5.13 -12.23
C ARG A 19 -4.06 -5.19 -10.70
N SER A 20 -5.13 -5.62 -10.04
CA SER A 20 -5.20 -5.87 -8.60
C SER A 20 -4.82 -7.33 -8.29
N ARG A 21 -4.50 -7.64 -7.03
CA ARG A 21 -4.13 -9.01 -6.64
C ARG A 21 -5.37 -9.90 -6.66
N GLN A 22 -5.32 -10.98 -7.44
CA GLN A 22 -6.44 -11.92 -7.54
C GLN A 22 -6.63 -12.71 -6.23
N PRO A 23 -7.87 -12.88 -5.75
CA PRO A 23 -8.14 -13.76 -4.61
C PRO A 23 -7.92 -15.23 -4.98
N ALA A 24 -7.42 -16.01 -4.02
CA ALA A 24 -7.22 -17.46 -4.20
C ALA A 24 -8.56 -18.21 -4.07
N ILE A 25 -8.97 -18.95 -5.10
CA ILE A 25 -10.23 -19.70 -5.13
C ILE A 25 -10.10 -21.17 -4.74
N GLU A 26 -8.91 -21.77 -4.92
CA GLU A 26 -8.69 -23.20 -4.76
C GLU A 26 -9.03 -23.72 -3.36
N GLY A 27 -8.59 -22.99 -2.32
CA GLY A 27 -8.88 -23.35 -0.93
C GLY A 27 -10.38 -23.34 -0.60
N LEU A 28 -11.13 -22.36 -1.13
CA LEU A 28 -12.58 -22.31 -0.98
C LEU A 28 -13.26 -23.48 -1.70
N GLN A 29 -12.80 -23.83 -2.91
CA GLN A 29 -13.33 -24.95 -3.67
C GLN A 29 -13.14 -26.27 -2.92
N GLN A 30 -11.91 -26.53 -2.45
CA GLN A 30 -11.58 -27.75 -1.71
C GLN A 30 -12.40 -27.87 -0.41
N PHE A 31 -12.60 -26.77 0.30
CA PHE A 31 -13.45 -26.73 1.49
C PHE A 31 -14.90 -27.08 1.16
N GLN A 32 -15.47 -26.49 0.10
CA GLN A 32 -16.84 -26.76 -0.32
C GLN A 32 -17.06 -28.21 -0.74
N ASP A 33 -16.11 -28.80 -1.47
CA ASP A 33 -16.19 -30.20 -1.91
C ASP A 33 -16.13 -31.17 -0.72
N SER A 34 -15.24 -30.90 0.24
CA SER A 34 -15.09 -31.73 1.45
C SER A 34 -16.28 -31.60 2.40
N ALA A 35 -16.87 -30.41 2.50
CA ALA A 35 -18.06 -30.17 3.31
C ALA A 35 -19.36 -30.64 2.64
N LYS A 36 -19.31 -31.04 1.36
CA LYS A 36 -20.48 -31.52 0.62
C LYS A 36 -21.06 -32.76 1.28
N GLY A 37 -22.35 -32.71 1.58
CA GLY A 37 -23.05 -33.77 2.31
C GLY A 37 -22.49 -34.02 3.72
N LEU A 38 -21.69 -33.09 4.27
CA LEU A 38 -20.95 -33.26 5.53
C LEU A 38 -20.12 -34.57 5.55
N SER A 39 -19.53 -34.92 4.41
CA SER A 39 -18.71 -36.13 4.27
C SER A 39 -17.36 -36.02 4.99
N ALA A 40 -16.82 -34.82 5.16
CA ALA A 40 -15.72 -34.51 6.07
C ALA A 40 -16.23 -33.99 7.43
N SER A 41 -15.34 -33.99 8.43
CA SER A 41 -15.58 -33.41 9.76
C SER A 41 -15.63 -31.88 9.69
N ALA A 42 -16.78 -31.35 9.26
CA ALA A 42 -17.02 -29.91 9.10
C ALA A 42 -18.28 -29.47 9.85
N ILE A 43 -18.35 -28.18 10.16
CA ILE A 43 -19.56 -27.53 10.66
C ILE A 43 -20.05 -26.57 9.58
N LEU A 44 -21.32 -26.71 9.20
CA LEU A 44 -22.03 -25.77 8.34
C LEU A 44 -23.18 -25.14 9.12
N ILE A 45 -23.20 -23.81 9.17
CA ILE A 45 -24.25 -23.04 9.83
C ILE A 45 -25.01 -22.28 8.75
N SER A 46 -26.32 -22.54 8.63
CA SER A 46 -27.19 -21.89 7.64
C SER A 46 -28.52 -21.55 8.28
N ALA A 47 -28.90 -20.28 8.25
CA ALA A 47 -30.15 -19.79 8.78
C ALA A 47 -30.72 -18.70 7.85
N PRO A 48 -31.84 -18.94 7.15
CA PRO A 48 -32.41 -17.99 6.18
C PRO A 48 -32.80 -16.63 6.78
N LYS A 49 -32.95 -16.55 8.11
CA LYS A 49 -33.26 -15.32 8.85
C LYS A 49 -32.06 -14.75 9.61
N GLY A 50 -30.85 -15.25 9.38
CA GLY A 50 -29.59 -14.70 9.93
C GLY A 50 -28.92 -15.55 11.01
N ILE A 51 -27.65 -15.23 11.27
CA ILE A 51 -26.78 -15.85 12.28
C ILE A 51 -26.15 -14.72 13.10
N GLY A 52 -26.14 -14.84 14.42
CA GLY A 52 -25.45 -13.90 15.32
C GLY A 52 -24.40 -14.60 16.17
N ALA A 53 -23.20 -14.02 16.25
CA ALA A 53 -22.12 -14.48 17.12
C ALA A 53 -21.68 -13.32 18.02
N VAL A 54 -22.10 -13.33 19.29
CA VAL A 54 -21.93 -12.22 20.22
C VAL A 54 -21.34 -12.70 21.55
N THR A 55 -20.45 -11.90 22.14
CA THR A 55 -19.86 -12.15 23.46
C THR A 55 -19.40 -10.83 24.10
N PRO A 56 -19.53 -10.64 25.42
CA PRO A 56 -18.93 -9.51 26.12
C PRO A 56 -17.40 -9.65 26.29
N ALA A 57 -16.87 -10.85 26.08
CA ALA A 57 -15.44 -11.15 26.12
C ALA A 57 -14.84 -11.13 24.70
N SER A 58 -13.74 -11.86 24.48
CA SER A 58 -13.09 -11.94 23.16
C SER A 58 -13.77 -12.95 22.23
N LEU A 59 -13.84 -12.61 20.94
CA LEU A 59 -14.20 -13.52 19.84
C LEU A 59 -12.97 -13.73 18.96
N LEU A 60 -12.58 -14.99 18.71
CA LEU A 60 -11.47 -15.35 17.82
C LEU A 60 -11.99 -16.11 16.59
N LEU A 61 -11.64 -15.61 15.41
CA LEU A 61 -11.79 -16.32 14.13
C LEU A 61 -10.39 -16.59 13.58
N LYS A 62 -9.97 -17.85 13.58
CA LYS A 62 -8.65 -18.28 13.10
C LYS A 62 -8.84 -19.40 12.07
N SER A 63 -8.17 -19.26 10.93
CA SER A 63 -8.02 -20.32 9.92
C SER A 63 -6.54 -20.75 9.86
N GLY A 64 -6.30 -22.04 9.63
CA GLY A 64 -4.95 -22.55 9.30
C GLY A 64 -4.56 -22.28 7.84
N ASP A 65 -5.57 -22.20 6.98
CA ASP A 65 -5.46 -21.85 5.56
C ASP A 65 -6.05 -20.44 5.35
N ALA A 66 -6.91 -20.26 4.35
CA ALA A 66 -7.57 -18.98 4.07
C ALA A 66 -8.81 -18.74 4.96
N LEU A 67 -9.10 -17.47 5.24
CA LEU A 67 -10.37 -17.00 5.80
C LEU A 67 -11.13 -16.22 4.71
N TYR A 68 -12.32 -16.68 4.36
CA TYR A 68 -13.18 -16.04 3.36
C TYR A 68 -14.34 -15.33 4.06
N VAL A 69 -14.48 -14.02 3.82
CA VAL A 69 -15.61 -13.20 4.28
C VAL A 69 -16.25 -12.56 3.06
N GLN A 70 -17.53 -12.84 2.82
CA GLN A 70 -18.23 -12.42 1.61
C GLN A 70 -19.66 -11.96 1.96
N SER A 71 -20.14 -10.97 1.24
CA SER A 71 -21.52 -10.46 1.29
C SER A 71 -21.98 -10.19 -0.15
N ASN A 72 -23.26 -10.41 -0.44
CA ASN A 72 -23.85 -9.98 -1.72
C ASN A 72 -24.21 -8.48 -1.70
N ASP A 73 -24.17 -7.87 -0.52
CA ASP A 73 -24.45 -6.46 -0.28
C ASP A 73 -23.21 -5.86 0.40
N GLU A 74 -23.34 -5.24 1.56
CA GLU A 74 -22.22 -4.59 2.25
C GLU A 74 -21.46 -5.51 3.23
N ILE A 75 -20.21 -5.15 3.51
CA ILE A 75 -19.46 -5.61 4.68
C ILE A 75 -19.17 -4.39 5.55
N ASN A 76 -19.76 -4.36 6.75
CA ASN A 76 -19.58 -3.29 7.72
C ASN A 76 -18.65 -3.75 8.86
N LEU A 77 -17.48 -3.13 8.98
CA LEU A 77 -16.50 -3.40 10.05
C LEU A 77 -16.35 -2.17 10.93
N ALA A 78 -16.59 -2.32 12.23
CA ALA A 78 -16.49 -1.23 13.19
C ALA A 78 -15.75 -1.66 14.46
N ALA A 79 -14.89 -0.78 14.97
CA ALA A 79 -14.20 -0.96 16.24
C ALA A 79 -14.27 0.35 17.05
N ALA A 80 -14.57 0.25 18.34
CA ALA A 80 -14.70 1.43 19.21
C ALA A 80 -13.37 2.14 19.49
N GLN A 81 -12.24 1.47 19.26
CA GLN A 81 -10.91 2.01 19.51
C GLN A 81 -10.01 1.96 18.28
N ARG A 82 -9.53 0.77 17.92
CA ARG A 82 -8.51 0.59 16.87
C ARG A 82 -8.89 -0.56 15.94
N MET A 83 -8.56 -0.40 14.67
CA MET A 83 -8.60 -1.46 13.66
C MET A 83 -7.19 -1.60 13.09
N SER A 84 -6.72 -2.83 12.93
CA SER A 84 -5.38 -3.12 12.42
C SER A 84 -5.45 -4.22 11.37
N LEU A 85 -4.78 -4.02 10.25
CA LEU A 85 -4.71 -4.96 9.14
C LEU A 85 -3.25 -5.21 8.80
N HIS A 86 -2.81 -6.45 8.92
CA HIS A 86 -1.43 -6.85 8.67
C HIS A 86 -1.40 -8.09 7.78
N ALA A 87 -0.51 -8.09 6.79
CA ALA A 87 -0.24 -9.23 5.93
C ALA A 87 1.27 -9.38 5.73
N SER A 88 1.77 -10.61 5.70
CA SER A 88 3.20 -10.88 5.48
C SER A 88 3.65 -10.68 4.03
N GLN A 89 2.70 -10.67 3.08
CA GLN A 89 2.99 -10.55 1.65
C GLN A 89 2.42 -9.26 1.05
N ALA A 90 1.09 -9.08 1.03
CA ALA A 90 0.49 -7.87 0.49
C ALA A 90 -0.93 -7.65 1.03
N ILE A 91 -1.38 -6.40 0.96
CA ILE A 91 -2.78 -6.00 1.07
C ILE A 91 -3.17 -5.43 -0.29
N SER A 92 -4.35 -5.80 -0.79
CA SER A 92 -4.89 -5.28 -2.05
C SER A 92 -6.32 -4.83 -1.83
N LEU A 93 -6.63 -3.60 -2.25
CA LEU A 93 -7.93 -2.97 -2.08
C LEU A 93 -8.41 -2.48 -3.44
N LEU A 94 -9.62 -2.88 -3.83
CA LEU A 94 -10.22 -2.54 -5.12
C LEU A 94 -11.69 -2.19 -4.93
N ALA A 95 -12.11 -1.05 -5.46
CA ALA A 95 -13.51 -0.67 -5.60
C ALA A 95 -13.80 -0.49 -7.10
N GLN A 96 -14.79 -1.22 -7.62
CA GLN A 96 -15.02 -1.30 -9.07
C GLN A 96 -15.80 -0.09 -9.61
N GLN A 97 -16.79 0.41 -8.87
CA GLN A 97 -17.78 1.37 -9.38
C GLN A 97 -17.70 2.73 -8.67
N GLU A 98 -17.72 2.76 -7.34
CA GLU A 98 -17.89 3.99 -6.55
C GLU A 98 -16.57 4.58 -6.00
N GLY A 99 -15.43 3.98 -6.35
CA GLY A 99 -14.11 4.46 -5.93
C GLY A 99 -13.78 4.20 -4.46
N MET A 100 -12.71 4.85 -3.98
CA MET A 100 -12.17 4.65 -2.63
C MET A 100 -12.01 5.99 -1.90
N ARG A 101 -12.37 6.01 -0.62
CA ARG A 101 -12.25 7.19 0.24
C ARG A 101 -11.51 6.84 1.53
N LEU A 102 -10.32 7.43 1.71
CA LEU A 102 -9.50 7.29 2.91
C LEU A 102 -9.50 8.62 3.68
N VAL A 103 -9.98 8.61 4.92
CA VAL A 103 -10.24 9.84 5.68
C VAL A 103 -9.81 9.69 7.12
N SER A 104 -9.00 10.64 7.58
CA SER A 104 -8.73 10.86 9.00
C SER A 104 -9.55 12.05 9.49
N GLY A 105 -10.45 11.86 10.45
CA GLY A 105 -11.24 12.96 11.03
C GLY A 105 -10.44 13.82 11.99
N LYS A 106 -9.46 13.22 12.69
CA LYS A 106 -8.47 13.87 13.55
C LYS A 106 -7.21 13.02 13.55
N GLY A 107 -6.05 13.69 13.61
CA GLY A 107 -4.75 13.03 13.50
C GLY A 107 -4.29 12.88 12.04
N PRO A 108 -3.06 12.43 11.80
CA PRO A 108 -2.47 12.36 10.47
C PRO A 108 -3.10 11.23 9.62
N LEU A 109 -3.00 11.39 8.30
CA LEU A 109 -3.16 10.31 7.33
C LEU A 109 -1.79 10.08 6.69
N GLU A 110 -1.15 8.96 7.03
CA GLU A 110 0.19 8.61 6.55
C GLU A 110 0.07 7.48 5.51
N ILE A 111 0.75 7.66 4.37
CA ILE A 111 0.86 6.66 3.30
C ILE A 111 2.34 6.55 2.96
N GLU A 112 2.95 5.42 3.25
CA GLU A 112 4.40 5.22 3.17
C GLU A 112 4.74 3.90 2.45
N SER A 113 5.85 3.92 1.72
CA SER A 113 6.53 2.74 1.18
C SER A 113 8.01 2.83 1.54
N HIS A 114 8.55 1.83 2.23
CA HIS A 114 9.88 1.93 2.86
C HIS A 114 11.01 1.34 2.04
N ASP A 115 10.71 0.36 1.19
CA ASP A 115 11.71 -0.39 0.40
C ASP A 115 11.41 -0.38 -1.11
N ASP A 116 10.29 0.22 -1.52
CA ASP A 116 9.86 0.25 -2.92
C ASP A 116 9.08 1.55 -3.25
N VAL A 117 8.64 1.69 -4.49
CA VAL A 117 7.92 2.84 -5.02
C VAL A 117 6.57 3.09 -4.34
N LEU A 118 6.31 4.36 -4.01
CA LEU A 118 4.96 4.88 -3.81
C LEU A 118 4.48 5.49 -5.14
N ASN A 119 3.40 4.95 -5.71
CA ASN A 119 2.87 5.36 -7.01
C ASN A 119 1.44 5.89 -6.89
N LEU A 120 1.19 7.09 -7.44
CA LEU A 120 -0.12 7.74 -7.47
C LEU A 120 -0.45 8.10 -8.92
N ILE A 121 -1.46 7.44 -9.51
CA ILE A 121 -1.86 7.61 -10.90
C ILE A 121 -3.36 7.88 -10.96
N ALA A 122 -3.77 8.87 -11.75
CA ALA A 122 -5.16 9.14 -12.10
C ALA A 122 -5.29 9.37 -13.61
N GLN A 123 -6.43 8.97 -14.18
CA GLN A 123 -6.76 9.26 -15.58
C GLN A 123 -7.15 10.74 -15.77
N GLN A 124 -7.74 11.33 -14.75
CA GLN A 124 -8.11 12.75 -14.68
C GLN A 124 -7.12 13.48 -13.76
N ASP A 125 -7.58 14.52 -13.08
CA ASP A 125 -6.71 15.37 -12.28
C ASP A 125 -6.19 14.70 -11.00
N ILE A 126 -4.98 15.07 -10.60
CA ILE A 126 -4.45 14.86 -9.26
C ILE A 126 -4.43 16.21 -8.56
N THR A 127 -5.05 16.29 -7.38
CA THR A 127 -5.14 17.52 -6.59
C THR A 127 -4.44 17.35 -5.24
N LEU A 128 -3.43 18.19 -4.98
CA LEU A 128 -2.68 18.23 -3.73
C LEU A 128 -2.81 19.64 -3.13
N GLN A 129 -3.46 19.75 -1.97
CA GLN A 129 -3.77 21.04 -1.36
C GLN A 129 -3.48 21.01 0.15
N SER A 130 -2.99 22.14 0.66
CA SER A 130 -2.88 22.41 2.09
C SER A 130 -3.62 23.72 2.39
N VAL A 131 -4.63 23.66 3.25
CA VAL A 131 -5.54 24.81 3.49
C VAL A 131 -4.92 25.86 4.41
N GLN A 132 -4.21 25.41 5.44
CA GLN A 132 -3.60 26.27 6.47
C GLN A 132 -2.11 25.98 6.66
N GLY A 133 -1.59 24.95 5.98
CA GLY A 133 -0.22 24.48 6.16
C GLY A 133 0.66 24.70 4.94
N HIS A 134 1.66 23.85 4.80
CA HIS A 134 2.65 23.90 3.73
C HIS A 134 2.61 22.61 2.91
N LEU A 135 2.82 22.72 1.59
CA LEU A 135 3.06 21.58 0.72
C LEU A 135 4.57 21.43 0.52
N GLN A 136 5.13 20.32 0.99
CA GLN A 136 6.56 20.05 0.94
C GLN A 136 6.84 18.83 0.05
N LEU A 137 7.71 18.99 -0.95
CA LEU A 137 8.24 17.89 -1.75
C LEU A 137 9.76 17.87 -1.59
N THR A 138 10.29 16.75 -1.08
CA THR A 138 11.72 16.56 -0.86
C THR A 138 12.14 15.23 -1.47
N ALA A 139 13.29 15.22 -2.15
CA ALA A 139 13.85 14.02 -2.74
C ALA A 139 15.38 14.06 -2.68
N LYS A 140 16.01 12.91 -2.42
CA LYS A 140 17.47 12.78 -2.39
C LYS A 140 18.08 12.79 -3.80
N ASN A 141 17.38 12.16 -4.75
CA ASN A 141 17.89 11.93 -6.11
C ASN A 141 17.27 12.86 -7.16
N GLY A 142 16.69 13.97 -6.72
CA GLY A 142 16.12 15.00 -7.58
C GLY A 142 14.59 14.97 -7.71
N ILE A 143 14.05 16.07 -8.24
CA ILE A 143 12.63 16.32 -8.45
C ILE A 143 12.44 16.74 -9.90
N THR A 144 11.40 16.26 -10.57
CA THR A 144 11.01 16.72 -11.91
C THR A 144 9.53 17.06 -11.94
N LEU A 145 9.21 18.27 -12.39
CA LEU A 145 7.87 18.76 -12.68
C LEU A 145 7.78 19.03 -14.18
N ALA A 146 7.01 18.25 -14.93
CA ALA A 146 6.99 18.31 -16.39
C ALA A 146 5.57 18.36 -16.96
N CYS A 147 5.38 19.10 -18.05
CA CYS A 147 4.13 19.20 -18.79
C CYS A 147 4.38 19.64 -20.23
N GLY A 148 3.80 18.94 -21.21
CA GLY A 148 3.82 19.36 -22.62
C GLY A 148 5.23 19.62 -23.20
N GLY A 149 6.26 18.95 -22.69
CA GLY A 149 7.66 19.13 -23.09
C GLY A 149 8.44 20.20 -22.31
N GLY A 150 7.77 21.09 -21.56
CA GLY A 150 8.41 21.99 -20.60
C GLY A 150 8.61 21.31 -19.24
N TYR A 151 9.65 21.70 -18.50
CA TYR A 151 9.90 21.15 -17.16
C TYR A 151 10.73 22.04 -16.24
N ILE A 152 10.59 21.79 -14.94
CA ILE A 152 11.49 22.21 -13.87
C ILE A 152 12.11 20.95 -13.29
N ARG A 153 13.45 20.87 -13.27
CA ARG A 153 14.19 19.73 -12.71
C ARG A 153 15.20 20.20 -11.69
N ILE A 154 15.19 19.58 -10.51
CA ILE A 154 16.21 19.75 -9.48
C ILE A 154 17.04 18.48 -9.44
N THR A 155 18.34 18.57 -9.67
CA THR A 155 19.26 17.42 -9.69
C THR A 155 19.80 17.11 -8.29
N PRO A 156 20.40 15.91 -8.06
CA PRO A 156 21.05 15.59 -6.78
C PRO A 156 22.17 16.57 -6.37
N ALA A 157 22.79 17.26 -7.35
CA ALA A 157 23.83 18.25 -7.11
C ALA A 157 23.28 19.65 -6.76
N GLY A 158 21.96 19.83 -6.75
CA GLY A 158 21.31 21.12 -6.49
C GLY A 158 21.11 22.01 -7.72
N THR A 159 21.51 21.58 -8.92
CA THR A 159 21.21 22.32 -10.16
C THR A 159 19.72 22.36 -10.42
N ILE A 160 19.19 23.55 -10.72
CA ILE A 160 17.80 23.78 -11.11
C ILE A 160 17.76 24.10 -12.61
N ASP A 161 17.19 23.20 -13.41
CA ASP A 161 16.94 23.40 -14.83
C ASP A 161 15.50 23.88 -15.04
N ILE A 162 15.32 24.97 -15.78
CA ILE A 162 14.00 25.46 -16.20
C ILE A 162 13.99 25.50 -17.73
N HIS A 163 13.46 24.45 -18.36
CA HIS A 163 13.44 24.31 -19.81
C HIS A 163 12.02 24.40 -20.35
N SER A 164 11.86 25.06 -21.50
CA SER A 164 10.58 25.18 -22.19
C SER A 164 10.78 25.18 -23.70
N PRO A 165 9.97 24.44 -24.47
CA PRO A 165 9.92 24.58 -25.93
C PRO A 165 9.20 25.88 -26.36
N GLY A 166 8.51 26.55 -25.44
CA GLY A 166 7.81 27.80 -25.68
C GLY A 166 8.41 28.98 -24.90
N LYS A 167 7.60 30.04 -24.74
CA LYS A 167 8.01 31.24 -24.00
C LYS A 167 8.03 30.98 -22.49
N LEU A 168 9.11 31.39 -21.82
CA LEU A 168 9.11 31.63 -20.37
C LEU A 168 8.54 33.03 -20.10
N ASN A 169 7.42 33.12 -19.39
CA ASN A 169 6.73 34.38 -19.08
C ASN A 169 6.86 34.71 -17.59
N LEU A 170 7.85 35.53 -17.26
CA LEU A 170 8.17 35.93 -15.88
C LEU A 170 7.68 37.37 -15.65
N LYS A 171 6.77 37.57 -14.70
CA LYS A 171 6.23 38.88 -14.32
C LYS A 171 6.41 39.09 -12.82
N GLY A 172 6.96 40.23 -12.43
CA GLY A 172 7.17 40.60 -11.02
C GLY A 172 8.46 41.40 -10.81
N LEU A 173 8.79 41.68 -9.56
CA LEU A 173 10.12 42.14 -9.15
C LEU A 173 11.00 40.92 -8.94
N HIS A 174 12.22 40.97 -9.46
CA HIS A 174 13.16 39.85 -9.38
C HIS A 174 14.41 40.29 -8.61
N VAL A 175 14.82 39.49 -7.62
CA VAL A 175 16.06 39.65 -6.88
C VAL A 175 16.98 38.51 -7.27
N TRP A 176 18.21 38.82 -7.69
CA TRP A 176 19.22 37.85 -8.10
C TRP A 176 20.45 38.02 -7.20
N GLU A 177 20.65 37.06 -6.30
CA GLU A 177 21.77 37.03 -5.36
C GLU A 177 22.81 35.98 -5.77
N THR A 178 23.95 35.95 -5.07
CA THR A 178 24.96 34.90 -5.23
C THR A 178 24.45 33.54 -4.73
N THR A 179 25.13 32.46 -5.12
CA THR A 179 24.74 31.09 -4.76
C THR A 179 24.70 30.87 -3.25
N THR A 180 23.70 30.11 -2.78
CA THR A 180 23.60 29.61 -1.41
C THR A 180 23.15 28.16 -1.40
N SER A 181 23.18 27.51 -0.24
CA SER A 181 22.74 26.12 -0.06
C SER A 181 22.02 25.95 1.28
N GLN A 182 21.04 25.04 1.31
CA GLN A 182 20.33 24.64 2.51
C GLN A 182 20.15 23.13 2.51
N SER A 183 20.34 22.50 3.66
CA SER A 183 20.09 21.07 3.85
C SER A 183 18.63 20.82 4.25
N PHE A 184 18.03 19.80 3.64
CA PHE A 184 16.72 19.28 4.03
C PHE A 184 16.90 17.87 4.63
N PRO A 185 16.67 17.67 5.94
CA PRO A 185 16.81 16.35 6.54
C PRO A 185 15.75 15.40 5.96
N MET A 186 16.21 14.23 5.50
CA MET A 186 15.33 13.16 5.02
C MET A 186 15.01 12.22 6.20
N PRO A 187 13.80 11.66 6.28
CA PRO A 187 13.49 10.65 7.27
C PRO A 187 14.33 9.38 7.03
N GLU A 188 14.82 8.77 8.10
CA GLU A 188 15.39 7.42 8.03
C GLU A 188 14.26 6.41 7.88
N LEU A 189 14.19 5.76 6.71
CA LEU A 189 13.21 4.70 6.48
C LEU A 189 13.63 3.43 7.22
N PRO A 190 12.70 2.72 7.87
CA PRO A 190 13.03 1.49 8.56
C PRO A 190 13.47 0.43 7.55
N GLN A 191 14.67 -0.11 7.74
CA GLN A 191 15.13 -1.25 6.96
C GLN A 191 14.56 -2.54 7.56
N SER A 192 13.93 -3.37 6.73
CA SER A 192 13.52 -4.75 7.07
C SER A 192 14.73 -5.69 7.15
N ALA A 193 15.86 -5.21 7.68
CA ALA A 193 17.02 -6.04 7.85
C ALA A 193 16.74 -7.06 8.96
N CYS A 194 16.66 -8.33 8.59
CA CYS A 194 16.61 -9.41 9.56
C CYS A 194 17.83 -9.25 10.48
N LYS A 195 17.60 -8.96 11.76
CA LYS A 195 18.67 -8.82 12.76
C LYS A 195 19.58 -10.05 12.81
N GLY A 196 19.04 -11.24 12.48
CA GLY A 196 19.82 -12.46 12.29
C GLY A 196 20.72 -12.41 11.07
N CYS A 197 20.21 -11.96 9.91
CA CYS A 197 21.01 -11.79 8.69
C CYS A 197 22.10 -10.72 8.85
N LEU A 198 21.82 -9.62 9.56
CA LEU A 198 22.83 -8.61 9.90
C LEU A 198 23.95 -9.20 10.77
N LYS A 199 23.60 -10.01 11.78
CA LYS A 199 24.60 -10.68 12.63
C LYS A 199 25.40 -11.74 11.86
N ILE A 200 24.76 -12.50 10.98
CA ILE A 200 25.45 -13.49 10.13
C ILE A 200 26.39 -12.78 9.15
N ALA A 201 25.94 -11.71 8.49
CA ALA A 201 26.77 -10.92 7.59
C ALA A 201 27.95 -10.25 8.32
N GLN A 202 27.74 -9.75 9.55
CA GLN A 202 28.82 -9.22 10.40
C GLN A 202 29.82 -10.31 10.80
N ALA A 203 29.34 -11.50 11.17
CA ALA A 203 30.21 -12.64 11.51
C ALA A 203 30.99 -13.16 10.29
N GLN A 204 30.39 -13.16 9.10
CA GLN A 204 31.03 -13.57 7.86
C GLN A 204 32.03 -12.53 7.34
N ALA A 205 31.74 -11.23 7.50
CA ALA A 205 32.68 -10.16 7.19
C ALA A 205 33.91 -10.19 8.12
N ALA A 206 33.74 -10.52 9.40
CA ALA A 206 34.85 -10.74 10.33
C ALA A 206 35.70 -11.98 9.97
N GLY A 207 35.11 -12.98 9.31
CA GLY A 207 35.81 -14.18 8.82
C GLY A 207 36.60 -13.98 7.51
N ALA A 208 36.38 -12.88 6.78
CA ALA A 208 37.01 -12.62 5.48
C ALA A 208 38.36 -11.87 5.55
N VAL A 209 38.80 -11.41 6.73
CA VAL A 209 40.03 -10.59 6.89
C VAL A 209 41.27 -11.41 7.31
N MET A 210 41.17 -12.74 7.44
CA MET A 210 42.34 -13.58 7.75
C MET A 210 42.60 -14.63 6.68
N ARG A 211 43.02 -14.21 5.48
CA ARG A 211 43.92 -15.00 4.61
C ARG A 211 44.72 -14.07 3.68
N THR A 212 45.84 -13.55 4.17
CA THR A 212 47.04 -13.37 3.34
C THR A 212 48.04 -14.42 3.79
N ALA A 213 48.54 -15.16 2.80
CA ALA A 213 49.37 -16.34 2.91
C ALA A 213 50.84 -16.00 3.23
N ASP A 214 51.48 -17.01 3.80
CA ASP A 214 52.92 -17.33 3.91
C ASP A 214 53.84 -16.43 4.77
#